data_AF-A0A9J6GJY0-F1
#
_entry.id   AF-A0A9J6GJY0-F1
#
_cell.length_a   1.000
_cell.length_b   1.000
_cell.length_c   1.000
_cell.angle_alpha   90.00
_cell.angle_beta   90.00
_cell.angle_gamma   90.00
#
_symmetry.space_group_name_H-M   'P 1'
#
loop_
_entity.id
_entity.type
_entity.pdbx_description
1 polymer ?
#
loop_
_entity_poly.entity_id
_entity_poly.type
_entity_poly.pdbx_seq_one_letter_code
_entity_poly.pdbx_strand_id
1 'polypeptide(L)' 'MKAGLAHQQLRSLTADALWAIVKEEWERLRSNSNYFRSLYCSLPNRMQAVLNAWGEPTRY' A
#
# COMPACT_ATOMS: atom_id res chain seq x y z
N MET A 1 -3.05 2.39 1.56
CA MET A 1 -2.68 3.81 1.68
C MET A 1 -3.28 4.66 0.56
N LYS A 2 -2.79 4.63 -0.69
CA LYS A 2 -3.31 5.49 -1.78
C LYS A 2 -4.83 5.36 -2.00
N ALA A 3 -5.37 4.14 -1.96
CA ALA A 3 -6.82 3.93 -2.07
C ALA A 3 -7.61 4.53 -0.90
N GLY A 4 -7.10 4.47 0.33
CA GLY A 4 -7.76 5.10 1.49
C GLY A 4 -7.74 6.63 1.41
N LEU A 5 -6.64 7.19 0.89
CA LEU A 5 -6.47 8.63 0.69
C LEU A 5 -7.25 9.18 -0.51
N ALA A 6 -7.58 8.35 -1.50
CA ALA A 6 -8.29 8.78 -2.71
C ALA A 6 -9.71 9.30 -2.45
N HIS A 7 -10.31 8.92 -1.31
CA HIS A 7 -11.65 9.37 -0.91
C HIS A 7 -11.64 10.70 -0.16
N GLN A 8 -10.48 11.28 0.12
CA GLN A 8 -10.34 12.53 0.86
C GLN A 8 -10.08 13.72 -0.09
N GLN A 9 -10.61 14.90 0.25
CA GLN A 9 -10.34 16.13 -0.51
C GLN A 9 -8.96 16.70 -0.12
N LEU A 10 -7.91 16.13 -0.71
CA LEU A 10 -6.53 16.49 -0.38
C LEU A 10 -5.99 17.73 -1.10
N ARG A 11 -6.68 18.22 -2.13
CA ARG A 11 -6.17 19.24 -3.06
C ARG A 11 -6.06 20.65 -2.45
N SER A 12 -6.72 20.92 -1.33
CA SER A 12 -6.75 22.23 -0.68
C SER A 12 -6.06 22.26 0.69
N LEU A 13 -5.30 21.22 1.03
CA LEU A 13 -4.65 21.09 2.33
C LEU A 13 -3.25 21.71 2.33
N THR A 14 -2.85 22.23 3.50
CA THR A 14 -1.45 22.58 3.76
C THR A 14 -0.59 21.32 3.86
N ALA A 15 0.73 21.47 3.71
CA ALA A 15 1.66 20.35 3.85
C ALA A 15 1.54 19.64 5.20
N ASP A 16 1.38 20.39 6.30
CA ASP A 16 1.22 19.83 7.65
C ASP A 16 -0.08 19.03 7.80
N ALA A 17 -1.18 19.55 7.26
CA ALA A 17 -2.46 18.85 7.28
C ALA A 17 -2.41 17.56 6.44
N LEU A 18 -1.74 17.61 5.28
CA LEU A 18 -1.51 16.42 4.46
C LEU A 18 -0.66 15.38 5.21
N TRP A 19 0.40 15.82 5.90
CA TRP A 19 1.26 14.94 6.69
C TRP A 19 0.51 14.27 7.84
N ALA A 20 -0.33 15.03 8.56
CA ALA A 20 -1.16 14.49 9.62
C ALA A 20 -2.07 13.35 9.13
N ILE A 21 -2.72 13.54 7.99
CA ILE A 21 -3.57 12.53 7.34
C ILE A 21 -2.77 11.29 6.93
N VAL A 22 -1.60 11.48 6.30
CA VAL A 22 -0.73 10.38 5.89
C VAL A 22 -0.30 9.57 7.11
N LYS A 23 0.04 10.25 8.21
CA LYS A 23 0.44 9.62 9.48
C LYS A 23 -0.72 8.84 10.11
N GLU A 24 -1.92 9.39 10.11
CA GLU A 24 -3.11 8.70 10.63
C GLU A 24 -3.42 7.44 9.83
N GLU A 25 -3.45 7.54 8.50
CA GLU A 25 -3.67 6.38 7.62
C GLU A 25 -2.57 5.33 7.78
N TRP A 26 -1.32 5.75 8.00
CA TRP A 26 -0.23 4.85 8.32
C TRP A 26 -0.47 4.10 9.64
N GLU A 27 -0.81 4.80 10.72
CA GLU A 27 -1.08 4.16 12.02
C GLU A 27 -2.29 3.21 11.95
N ARG A 28 -3.32 3.58 11.19
CA ARG A 28 -4.49 2.71 10.92
C ARG A 28 -4.09 1.43 10.18
N LEU A 29 -3.23 1.52 9.16
CA LEU A 29 -2.71 0.34 8.48
C LEU A 29 -1.79 -0.47 9.37
N ARG A 30 -1.01 0.20 10.23
CA ARG A 30 -0.04 -0.43 11.13
C ARG A 30 -0.70 -1.25 12.22
N SER A 31 -1.82 -0.79 12.76
CA SER A 31 -2.61 -1.55 13.73
C SER A 31 -3.27 -2.79 13.12
N ASN A 32 -3.38 -2.88 11.80
CA ASN A 32 -3.87 -4.08 11.11
C ASN A 32 -2.74 -5.10 10.90
N SER A 33 -2.51 -5.95 11.89
CA SER A 33 -1.49 -7.02 11.85
C SER A 33 -1.65 -7.99 10.67
N ASN A 34 -2.88 -8.23 10.21
CA ASN A 34 -3.16 -9.12 9.08
C ASN A 34 -2.76 -8.50 7.73
N TYR A 35 -2.84 -7.18 7.60
CA TYR A 35 -2.51 -6.50 6.34
C TYR A 35 -1.04 -6.75 5.96
N PHE A 36 -0.09 -6.46 6.84
CA PHE A 36 1.33 -6.71 6.54
C PHE A 36 1.65 -8.19 6.39
N ARG A 37 1.05 -9.04 7.22
CA ARG A 37 1.21 -10.49 7.07
C ARG A 37 0.78 -10.95 5.68
N SER A 38 -0.38 -10.49 5.19
CA SER A 38 -0.86 -10.84 3.85
C SER A 38 0.07 -10.37 2.74
N LEU A 39 0.69 -9.19 2.87
CA LEU A 39 1.67 -8.68 1.91
C LEU A 39 2.89 -9.60 1.83
N TYR A 40 3.48 -9.96 2.98
CA TYR A 40 4.61 -10.89 3.04
C TYR A 40 4.24 -12.29 2.53
N CYS A 41 3.10 -12.83 2.95
CA CYS A 41 2.63 -14.14 2.50
C CYS A 41 2.33 -14.16 0.99
N SER A 42 2.12 -13.01 0.34
CA SER A 42 1.92 -12.94 -1.12
C SER A 42 3.22 -13.03 -1.92
N LEU A 43 4.40 -12.81 -1.31
CA LEU A 43 5.68 -12.74 -2.02
C LEU A 43 6.02 -14.01 -2.81
N PRO A 44 5.85 -15.25 -2.28
CA PRO A 44 6.15 -16.45 -3.05
C PRO A 44 5.33 -16.54 -4.35
N ASN A 45 4.05 -16.15 -4.31
CA ASN A 45 3.19 -16.15 -5.49
C ASN A 45 3.62 -15.11 -6.53
N ARG A 46 4.11 -13.94 -6.08
CA ARG A 46 4.67 -12.91 -6.97
C ARG A 46 5.96 -13.39 -7.62
N MET A 47 6.84 -14.04 -6.85
CA MET A 47 8.07 -14.63 -7.37
C MET A 47 7.78 -15.71 -8.41
N GLN A 48 6.80 -16.58 -8.15
CA GLN A 48 6.37 -17.57 -9.14
C GLN A 48 5.85 -16.91 -10.43
N ALA A 49 5.11 -15.80 -10.32
CA ALA A 49 4.65 -15.06 -11.49
C ALA A 49 5.82 -14.50 -12.32
N VAL A 50 6.87 -14.00 -11.69
CA VAL A 50 8.09 -13.52 -12.37
C VAL A 50 8.83 -14.66 -13.06
N LEU A 51 8.97 -15.82 -12.40
CA LEU A 51 9.59 -17.00 -13.00
C LEU A 51 8.81 -17.47 -14.24
N ASN A 52 7.48 -17.50 -14.15
CA ASN A 52 6.61 -17.87 -15.27
C ASN A 52 6.64 -16.85 -16.41
N ALA A 53 6.89 -15.57 -16.08
CA ALA A 53 7.05 -14.48 -17.04
C ALA A 53 8.49 -14.36 -17.56
N TRP A 54 9.40 -15.28 -17.23
CA TRP A 54 10.81 -15.22 -17.63
C TRP A 54 11.53 -13.92 -17.24
N GLY A 55 11.11 -13.31 -16.11
CA GLY A 55 11.67 -12.04 -15.65
C GLY A 55 10.96 -10.79 -16.18
N GLU A 56 9.97 -10.93 -17.06
CA GLU A 56 9.17 -9.81 -17.57
C GLU A 56 8.20 -9.25 -16.52
N PRO A 57 7.71 -8.00 -16.71
CA PRO A 57 6.74 -7.38 -15.82
C PRO A 57 5.50 -8.26 -15.59
N THR A 58 5.05 -8.31 -14.33
CA THR A 58 3.83 -9.02 -13.93
C THR A 58 2.73 -8.05 -13.55
N ARG A 59 1.52 -8.55 -13.28
CA ARG A 59 0.37 -7.73 -12.84
C ARG A 59 0.52 -7.04 -11.47
N TYR A 60 1.61 -7.32 -10.74
CA TYR A 60 1.81 -6.95 -9.34
C TYR A 60 2.71 -5.74 -9.15
#